data_AF-A0AA92WI93-F1
#
_entry.id   AF-A0AA92WI93-F1
#
_cell.length_a   1.000
_cell.length_b   1.000
_cell.length_c   1.000
_cell.angle_alpha   90.00
_cell.angle_beta   90.00
_cell.angle_gamma   90.00
#
_symmetry.space_group_name_H-M   'P 1'
#
loop_
_entity.id
_entity.type
_entity.pdbx_description
1 polymer ?
#
loop_
_entity_poly.entity_id
_entity_poly.type
_entity_poly.pdbx_seq_one_letter_code
_entity_poly.pdbx_strand_id
1 'polypeptide(L)'
;MQAFFNGDRISDIADNFELSRERVRQIVIKAIRKFNYAIEEFVDLKLENNSLKEEIKNVKMQFIMQEGKKEEEQPEDVPTSLFSIRLVNCNLPVRVLNVTKAADIDTIGDLVQYSKLDMIKFRNFGKKSLMQLDDFIHEMGLEWGMDKAKIYARGIQRMKDDSYIEELFGKHLADITSDIEKKYNLSPAEAMKRAYSEMKRYVGFKEKSNE
;
A
#
# COMPACT_ATOMS: atom_id res chain seq x y z
N MET A 1 -19.46 -16.91 18.64
CA MET A 1 -19.56 -15.98 17.48
C MET A 1 -18.38 -16.05 16.53
N GLN A 2 -17.14 -16.34 16.97
CA GLN A 2 -16.01 -16.59 16.05
C GLN A 2 -16.19 -17.84 15.15
N ALA A 3 -16.87 -18.88 15.63
CA ALA A 3 -17.11 -20.13 14.88
C ALA A 3 -17.88 -19.95 13.55
N PHE A 4 -18.86 -19.03 13.52
CA PHE A 4 -19.71 -18.84 12.34
C PHE A 4 -18.97 -18.22 11.13
N PHE A 5 -17.95 -17.40 11.37
CA PHE A 5 -17.14 -16.79 10.31
C PHE A 5 -16.11 -17.73 9.69
N ASN A 6 -15.95 -18.94 10.26
CA ASN A 6 -15.03 -19.97 9.77
C ASN A 6 -15.73 -21.00 8.86
N GLY A 7 -17.03 -20.86 8.59
CA GLY A 7 -17.79 -21.73 7.69
C GLY A 7 -18.49 -22.93 8.34
N ASP A 8 -18.56 -22.98 9.68
CA ASP A 8 -19.21 -24.07 10.42
C ASP A 8 -20.73 -24.15 10.16
N ARG A 9 -21.30 -25.35 10.09
CA ARG A 9 -22.76 -25.52 9.89
C ARG A 9 -23.52 -25.18 11.16
N ILE A 10 -24.79 -24.78 11.01
CA ILE A 10 -25.69 -24.49 12.14
C ILE A 10 -25.83 -25.71 13.08
N SER A 11 -25.76 -26.94 12.55
CA SER A 11 -25.73 -28.17 13.34
C SER A 11 -24.52 -28.20 14.28
N ASP A 12 -23.34 -27.92 13.72
CA ASP A 12 -22.06 -28.08 14.41
C ASP A 12 -21.95 -27.02 15.52
N ILE A 13 -22.49 -25.82 15.26
CA ILE A 13 -22.58 -24.74 16.27
C ILE A 13 -23.64 -25.05 17.34
N ALA A 14 -24.74 -25.72 16.98
CA ALA A 14 -25.75 -26.13 17.96
C ALA A 14 -25.16 -27.17 18.93
N ASP A 15 -24.45 -28.15 18.39
CA ASP A 15 -23.84 -29.24 19.16
C ASP A 15 -22.68 -28.73 20.02
N ASN A 16 -21.79 -27.90 19.46
CA ASN A 16 -20.63 -27.34 20.17
C ASN A 16 -21.00 -26.41 21.34
N PHE A 17 -22.18 -25.80 21.30
CA PHE A 17 -22.63 -24.86 22.33
C PHE A 17 -23.80 -25.40 23.16
N GLU A 18 -24.18 -26.67 22.98
CA GLU A 18 -25.32 -27.31 23.65
C GLU A 18 -26.63 -26.52 23.50
N LEU A 19 -26.83 -25.89 22.34
CA LEU A 19 -28.00 -25.09 22.04
C LEU A 19 -28.90 -25.81 21.04
N SER A 20 -30.20 -25.50 21.05
CA SER A 20 -31.07 -25.94 19.97
C SER A 20 -30.69 -25.24 18.65
N ARG A 21 -30.80 -25.96 17.53
CA ARG A 21 -30.59 -25.40 16.18
C ARG A 21 -31.43 -24.16 15.93
N GLU A 22 -32.64 -24.11 16.48
CA GLU A 22 -33.53 -22.94 16.40
C GLU A 22 -32.99 -21.74 17.18
N ARG A 23 -32.40 -21.97 18.36
CA ARG A 23 -31.76 -20.92 19.14
C ARG A 23 -30.55 -20.32 18.43
N VAL A 24 -29.72 -21.17 17.81
CA VAL A 24 -28.57 -20.72 17.00
C VAL A 24 -29.05 -19.91 15.80
N ARG A 25 -30.10 -20.35 15.09
CA ARG A 25 -30.69 -19.63 13.95
C ARG A 25 -31.16 -18.23 14.34
N GLN A 26 -31.85 -18.08 15.48
CA GLN A 26 -32.32 -16.77 15.95
C GLN A 26 -31.18 -15.82 16.30
N ILE A 27 -30.11 -16.34 16.92
CA ILE A 27 -28.90 -15.55 17.23
C ILE A 27 -28.24 -15.06 15.95
N VAL A 28 -28.11 -15.93 14.94
CA VAL A 28 -27.53 -15.59 13.63
C VAL A 28 -28.37 -14.52 12.92
N ILE A 29 -29.70 -14.69 12.87
CA ILE A 29 -30.60 -13.70 12.25
C ILE A 29 -30.46 -12.33 12.93
N LYS A 30 -30.39 -12.31 14.27
CA LYS A 30 -30.22 -11.06 15.03
C LYS A 30 -28.85 -10.41 14.76
N ALA A 31 -27.79 -11.21 14.65
CA ALA A 31 -26.46 -10.73 14.32
C ALA A 31 -26.40 -10.15 12.89
N ILE A 32 -26.99 -10.85 11.90
CA ILE A 32 -27.06 -10.39 10.51
C ILE A 32 -27.82 -9.06 10.41
N ARG A 33 -28.97 -8.94 11.09
CA ARG A 33 -29.74 -7.67 11.09
C ARG A 33 -28.93 -6.51 11.66
N LYS A 34 -28.23 -6.73 12.76
CA LYS A 34 -27.37 -5.71 13.37
C LYS A 34 -26.19 -5.35 12.46
N PHE A 35 -25.63 -6.33 11.76
CA PHE A 35 -24.55 -6.11 10.81
C PHE A 35 -25.01 -5.32 9.59
N ASN A 36 -26.19 -5.62 9.03
CA ASN A 36 -26.75 -4.89 7.90
C ASN A 36 -27.01 -3.42 8.26
N TYR A 37 -27.54 -3.13 9.46
CA TYR A 37 -27.71 -1.75 9.92
C TYR A 37 -26.37 -1.00 10.01
N ALA A 38 -25.32 -1.65 10.51
CA ALA A 38 -23.99 -1.06 10.57
C ALA A 38 -23.36 -0.84 9.18
N ILE A 39 -23.69 -1.69 8.19
CA ILE A 39 -23.28 -1.48 6.79
C ILE A 39 -23.99 -0.25 6.20
N GLU A 40 -25.30 -0.11 6.41
CA GLU A 40 -26.08 1.03 5.93
C GLU A 40 -25.54 2.35 6.51
N GLU A 41 -25.33 2.42 7.83
CA GLU A 41 -24.72 3.57 8.50
C GLU A 41 -23.30 3.89 7.95
N PHE A 42 -22.51 2.86 7.64
CA PHE A 42 -21.18 3.04 7.05
C PHE A 42 -21.25 3.60 5.62
N VAL A 43 -22.24 3.22 4.83
CA VAL A 43 -22.45 3.76 3.48
C VAL A 43 -22.78 5.25 3.54
N ASP A 44 -23.67 5.65 4.44
CA ASP A 44 -24.07 7.05 4.63
C ASP A 44 -22.88 7.92 5.08
N LEU A 45 -22.13 7.45 6.09
CA LEU A 45 -20.91 8.12 6.54
C LEU A 45 -19.85 8.25 5.43
N LYS A 46 -19.76 7.26 4.54
CA LYS A 46 -18.83 7.32 3.40
C LYS A 46 -19.24 8.38 2.38
N LEU A 47 -20.54 8.52 2.12
CA LEU A 47 -21.06 9.58 1.25
C LEU A 47 -20.82 10.96 1.85
N GLU A 48 -21.10 11.13 3.15
CA GLU A 48 -20.86 12.38 3.89
C GLU A 48 -19.37 12.77 3.88
N ASN A 49 -18.47 11.82 4.17
CA ASN A 49 -17.03 12.06 4.12
C ASN A 49 -16.55 12.53 2.74
N ASN A 50 -17.13 11.99 1.66
CA ASN A 50 -16.78 12.43 0.30
C ASN A 50 -17.26 13.85 0.03
N SER A 51 -18.47 14.21 0.48
CA SER A 51 -18.97 15.59 0.38
C SER A 51 -18.08 16.57 1.14
N LEU A 52 -17.73 16.25 2.39
CA LEU A 52 -16.88 17.10 3.23
C LEU A 52 -15.48 17.29 2.62
N LYS A 53 -14.92 16.26 1.96
CA LYS A 53 -13.65 16.39 1.24
C LYS A 53 -13.72 17.40 0.10
N GLU A 54 -14.80 17.39 -0.68
CA GLU A 54 -15.02 18.37 -1.75
C GLU A 54 -15.26 19.77 -1.20
N GLU A 55 -16.00 19.91 -0.10
CA GLU A 55 -16.17 21.20 0.58
C GLU A 55 -14.84 21.76 1.10
N ILE A 56 -14.01 20.93 1.75
CA ILE A 56 -12.67 21.32 2.22
C ILE A 56 -11.81 21.77 1.03
N LYS A 57 -11.86 21.04 -0.10
CA LYS A 57 -11.14 21.42 -1.32
C LYS A 57 -11.59 22.78 -1.84
N ASN A 58 -12.88 23.04 -1.88
CA ASN A 58 -13.44 24.30 -2.35
C ASN A 58 -13.09 25.48 -1.43
N VAL A 59 -13.17 25.30 -0.11
CA VAL A 59 -12.79 26.33 0.86
C VAL A 59 -11.29 26.63 0.77
N LYS A 60 -10.45 25.59 0.60
CA LYS A 60 -9.01 25.76 0.41
C LYS A 60 -8.72 26.59 -0.85
N MET A 61 -9.39 26.29 -1.96
CA MET A 61 -9.29 27.09 -3.19
C MET A 61 -9.70 28.55 -3.00
N GLN A 62 -10.80 28.81 -2.29
CA GLN A 62 -11.23 30.18 -1.99
C GLN A 62 -10.20 30.95 -1.15
N PHE A 63 -9.59 30.29 -0.16
CA PHE A 63 -8.55 30.88 0.68
C PHE A 63 -7.30 31.27 -0.13
N ILE A 64 -6.89 30.41 -1.07
CA ILE A 64 -5.76 30.67 -1.96
C ILE A 64 -6.02 31.86 -2.90
N MET A 65 -7.24 31.96 -3.44
CA MET A 65 -7.65 33.08 -4.28
C MET A 65 -7.64 34.43 -3.51
N GLN A 66 -7.93 34.41 -2.21
CA GLN A 66 -7.94 35.62 -1.36
C GLN A 66 -6.53 36.05 -0.92
N GLU A 67 -5.62 35.11 -0.62
CA GLU A 67 -4.27 35.46 -0.16
C GLU A 67 -3.28 35.79 -1.28
N GLY A 68 -3.65 35.66 -2.56
CA GLY A 68 -2.75 35.93 -3.70
C GLY A 68 -1.50 35.03 -3.72
N LYS A 69 -1.46 34.01 -2.87
CA LYS A 69 -0.43 32.98 -2.85
C LYS A 69 -0.69 32.06 -4.04
N LYS A 70 0.31 31.88 -4.89
CA LYS A 70 0.34 30.70 -5.76
C LYS A 70 0.41 29.50 -4.81
N GLU A 71 -0.54 28.58 -4.93
CA GLU A 71 -0.38 27.26 -4.35
C GLU A 71 0.91 26.70 -4.97
N GLU A 72 1.96 26.50 -4.17
CA GLU A 72 2.81 25.35 -4.43
C GLU A 72 1.87 24.17 -4.24
N GLU A 73 1.36 23.62 -5.35
CA GLU A 73 0.67 22.35 -5.35
C GLU A 73 1.59 21.38 -4.60
N GLN A 74 1.28 21.08 -3.34
CA GLN A 74 1.83 19.87 -2.76
C GLN A 74 1.21 18.75 -3.58
N PRO A 75 2.00 18.01 -4.38
CA PRO A 75 1.43 17.03 -5.27
C PRO A 75 0.60 16.07 -4.43
N GLU A 76 -0.64 15.84 -4.88
CA GLU A 76 -1.50 14.75 -4.41
C GLU A 76 -0.62 13.56 -4.06
N ASP A 77 -0.83 12.94 -2.91
CA ASP A 77 0.13 12.00 -2.32
C ASP A 77 0.50 10.90 -3.32
N VAL A 78 1.60 11.12 -4.05
CA VAL A 78 1.93 10.36 -5.25
C VAL A 78 2.05 8.89 -4.85
N PRO A 79 1.22 7.99 -5.41
CA PRO A 79 1.25 6.60 -5.03
C PRO A 79 2.67 6.04 -5.21
N THR A 80 3.26 5.54 -4.12
CA THR A 80 4.64 5.02 -4.13
C THR A 80 4.84 3.90 -5.15
N SER A 81 3.76 3.20 -5.53
CA SER A 81 3.75 2.21 -6.61
C SER A 81 4.16 2.78 -7.97
N LEU A 82 3.92 4.06 -8.25
CA LEU A 82 4.34 4.70 -9.51
C LEU A 82 5.85 4.67 -9.68
N PHE A 83 6.61 4.88 -8.59
CA PHE A 83 8.07 4.86 -8.61
C PHE A 83 8.65 3.49 -9.00
N SER A 84 7.89 2.41 -8.83
CA SER A 84 8.31 1.04 -9.17
C SER A 84 8.14 0.68 -10.65
N ILE A 85 7.40 1.49 -11.42
CA ILE A 85 7.12 1.20 -12.82
C ILE A 85 8.40 1.35 -13.64
N ARG A 86 8.72 0.32 -14.44
CA ARG A 86 9.86 0.37 -15.36
C ARG A 86 9.56 1.26 -16.56
N LEU A 87 10.53 2.07 -16.95
CA LEU A 87 10.45 2.98 -18.10
C LEU A 87 10.18 2.24 -19.40
N VAL A 88 10.69 1.01 -19.55
CA VAL A 88 10.42 0.16 -20.73
C VAL A 88 8.94 -0.22 -20.90
N ASN A 89 8.15 -0.14 -19.82
CA ASN A 89 6.71 -0.37 -19.85
C ASN A 89 5.92 0.93 -20.09
N CYS A 90 6.60 2.08 -20.12
CA CYS A 90 6.01 3.37 -20.43
C CYS A 90 6.01 3.60 -21.95
N ASN A 91 5.06 4.38 -22.45
CA ASN A 91 4.96 4.73 -23.87
C ASN A 91 5.99 5.80 -24.27
N LEU A 92 7.28 5.52 -24.03
CA LEU A 92 8.39 6.43 -24.31
C LEU A 92 9.05 6.08 -25.65
N PRO A 93 9.58 7.07 -26.38
CA PRO A 93 10.32 6.81 -27.62
C PRO A 93 11.55 5.94 -27.36
N VAL A 94 11.86 5.04 -28.31
CA VAL A 94 13.03 4.13 -28.24
C VAL A 94 14.33 4.87 -27.95
N ARG A 95 14.51 6.08 -28.49
CA ARG A 95 15.69 6.91 -28.22
C ARG A 95 15.81 7.30 -26.74
N VAL A 96 14.70 7.65 -26.11
CA VAL A 96 14.65 8.00 -24.67
C VAL A 96 15.01 6.77 -23.85
N LEU A 97 14.36 5.64 -24.12
CA LEU A 97 14.63 4.36 -23.45
C LEU A 97 16.09 3.92 -23.56
N ASN A 98 16.72 4.13 -24.72
CA ASN A 98 18.13 3.80 -24.91
C ASN A 98 19.06 4.69 -24.08
N VAL A 99 18.74 5.98 -23.91
CA VAL A 99 19.58 6.85 -23.07
C VAL A 99 19.37 6.56 -21.60
N THR A 100 18.12 6.40 -21.15
CA THR A 100 17.83 6.08 -19.74
C THR A 100 18.48 4.76 -19.36
N LYS A 101 18.41 3.74 -20.23
CA LYS A 101 19.10 2.46 -20.02
C LYS A 101 20.62 2.59 -19.97
N ALA A 102 21.23 3.40 -20.83
CA ALA A 102 22.68 3.64 -20.81
C ALA A 102 23.15 4.44 -19.57
N ALA A 103 22.23 5.11 -18.90
CA ALA A 103 22.43 5.85 -17.65
C ALA A 103 22.03 5.06 -16.40
N ASP A 104 21.73 3.77 -16.53
CA ASP A 104 21.23 2.89 -15.46
C ASP A 104 19.95 3.42 -14.78
N ILE A 105 19.10 4.11 -15.55
CA ILE A 105 17.77 4.58 -15.14
C ILE A 105 16.73 3.59 -15.69
N ASP A 106 16.22 2.71 -14.82
CA ASP A 106 15.27 1.66 -15.21
C ASP A 106 13.83 1.98 -14.81
N THR A 107 13.62 2.68 -13.69
CA THR A 107 12.28 3.00 -13.18
C THR A 107 11.94 4.49 -13.22
N ILE A 108 10.65 4.81 -13.09
CA ILE A 108 10.20 6.19 -12.90
C ILE A 108 10.83 6.80 -11.65
N GLY A 109 10.95 6.02 -10.56
CA GLY A 109 11.61 6.45 -9.34
C GLY A 109 13.08 6.82 -9.57
N ASP A 110 13.81 6.09 -10.40
CA ASP A 110 15.18 6.43 -10.77
C ASP A 110 15.24 7.74 -11.56
N LEU A 111 14.29 7.92 -12.50
CA LEU A 111 14.26 9.09 -13.37
C LEU A 111 14.04 10.40 -12.61
N VAL A 112 13.01 10.45 -11.75
CA VAL A 112 12.61 11.70 -11.07
C VAL A 112 13.56 12.12 -9.95
N GLN A 113 14.57 11.31 -9.61
CA GLN A 113 15.65 11.69 -8.68
C GLN A 113 16.60 12.73 -9.28
N TYR A 114 16.69 12.79 -10.60
CA TYR A 114 17.58 13.70 -11.29
C TYR A 114 16.93 15.07 -11.53
N SER A 115 17.75 16.09 -11.74
CA SER A 115 17.28 17.37 -12.26
C SER A 115 17.23 17.36 -13.80
N LYS A 116 16.44 18.26 -14.40
CA LYS A 116 16.46 18.49 -15.86
C LYS A 116 17.88 18.75 -16.39
N LEU A 117 18.70 19.46 -15.61
CA LEU A 117 20.08 19.79 -15.98
C LEU A 117 21.00 18.56 -15.98
N ASP A 118 20.77 17.60 -15.09
CA ASP A 118 21.55 16.36 -15.06
C ASP A 118 21.29 15.50 -16.29
N MET A 119 20.06 15.51 -16.82
CA MET A 119 19.72 14.78 -18.04
C MET A 119 20.49 15.28 -19.26
N ILE A 120 20.78 16.58 -19.34
CA ILE A 120 21.54 17.17 -20.44
C ILE A 120 23.00 16.67 -20.46
N LYS A 121 23.53 16.23 -19.31
CA LYS A 121 24.91 15.72 -19.22
C LYS A 121 25.05 14.32 -19.84
N PHE A 122 23.95 13.59 -20.06
CA PHE A 122 24.03 12.26 -20.68
C PHE A 122 24.37 12.34 -22.16
N ARG A 123 25.31 11.48 -22.58
CA ARG A 123 25.77 11.41 -23.96
C ARG A 123 24.58 11.09 -24.88
N ASN A 124 24.47 11.84 -25.98
CA ASN A 124 23.39 11.74 -26.98
C ASN A 124 21.98 12.14 -26.47
N PHE A 125 21.86 12.76 -25.30
CA PHE A 125 20.60 13.29 -24.82
C PHE A 125 20.30 14.65 -25.47
N GLY A 126 19.35 14.67 -26.39
CA GLY A 126 19.00 15.87 -27.17
C GLY A 126 17.82 16.62 -26.56
N LYS A 127 17.65 17.91 -26.94
CA LYS A 127 16.52 18.76 -26.51
C LYS A 127 15.16 18.09 -26.68
N LYS A 128 14.95 17.35 -27.77
CA LYS A 128 13.69 16.63 -28.03
C LYS A 128 13.44 15.52 -27.02
N SER A 129 14.45 14.75 -26.65
CA SER A 129 14.34 13.69 -25.64
C SER A 129 14.09 14.27 -24.24
N LEU A 130 14.71 15.41 -23.92
CA LEU A 130 14.45 16.11 -22.66
C LEU A 130 13.00 16.60 -22.57
N MET A 131 12.50 17.25 -23.63
CA MET A 131 11.11 17.72 -23.70
C MET A 131 10.12 16.55 -23.55
N GLN A 132 10.39 15.42 -24.22
CA GLN A 132 9.56 14.22 -24.11
C GLN A 132 9.52 13.63 -22.70
N LEU A 133 10.64 13.65 -21.97
CA LEU A 133 10.64 13.23 -20.56
C LEU A 133 9.95 14.24 -19.66
N ASP A 134 10.06 15.53 -19.98
CA ASP A 134 9.41 16.59 -19.23
C ASP A 134 7.88 16.49 -19.33
N ASP A 135 7.37 16.34 -20.55
CA ASP A 135 5.95 16.12 -20.83
C ASP A 135 5.47 14.84 -20.11
N PHE A 136 6.22 13.74 -20.20
CA PHE A 136 5.89 12.48 -19.54
C PHE A 136 5.82 12.61 -18.02
N ILE A 137 6.79 13.28 -17.39
CA ILE A 137 6.81 13.49 -15.93
C ILE A 137 5.62 14.34 -15.50
N HIS A 138 5.32 15.40 -16.25
CA HIS A 138 4.16 16.26 -15.99
C HIS A 138 2.81 15.52 -16.19
N GLU A 139 2.67 14.71 -17.25
CA GLU A 139 1.47 13.88 -17.48
C GLU A 139 1.21 12.89 -16.35
N MET A 140 2.26 12.43 -15.66
CA MET A 140 2.17 11.53 -14.50
C MET A 140 1.96 12.26 -13.18
N GLY A 141 1.84 13.60 -13.18
CA GLY A 141 1.73 14.41 -11.96
C GLY A 141 2.99 14.38 -11.09
N LEU A 142 4.15 14.18 -11.72
CA LEU A 142 5.45 14.09 -11.06
C LEU A 142 6.28 15.35 -11.33
N GLU A 143 7.36 15.49 -10.57
CA GLU A 143 8.32 16.58 -10.73
C GLU A 143 9.75 16.05 -10.80
N TRP A 144 10.66 16.87 -11.33
CA TRP A 144 12.09 16.57 -11.30
C TRP A 144 12.66 16.82 -9.91
N GLY A 145 13.64 16.01 -9.50
CA GLY A 145 14.33 16.15 -8.22
C GLY A 145 13.51 15.73 -7.00
N MET A 146 12.49 14.88 -7.16
CA MET A 146 11.61 14.44 -6.07
C MET A 146 12.37 13.72 -4.94
N ASP A 147 12.30 14.26 -3.73
CA ASP A 147 12.92 13.65 -2.55
C ASP A 147 12.21 12.35 -2.11
N LYS A 148 10.90 12.21 -2.35
CA LYS A 148 10.15 10.95 -2.12
C LYS A 148 10.74 9.79 -2.93
N ALA A 149 11.20 10.05 -4.16
CA ALA A 149 11.83 9.02 -4.99
C ALA A 149 13.22 8.61 -4.45
N LYS A 150 13.99 9.55 -3.89
CA LYS A 150 15.25 9.23 -3.18
C LYS A 150 15.01 8.39 -1.93
N ILE A 151 13.89 8.60 -1.22
CA ILE A 151 13.50 7.77 -0.08
C ILE A 151 13.13 6.36 -0.55
N TYR A 152 12.34 6.25 -1.62
CA TYR A 152 11.96 4.97 -2.22
C TYR A 152 13.20 4.18 -2.69
N ALA A 153 14.10 4.81 -3.44
CA ALA A 153 15.32 4.17 -3.94
C ALA A 153 16.26 3.72 -2.81
N ARG A 154 16.43 4.54 -1.75
CA ARG A 154 17.16 4.13 -0.54
C ARG A 154 16.49 2.95 0.16
N GLY A 155 15.16 2.92 0.20
CA GLY A 155 14.38 1.78 0.70
C GLY A 155 14.69 0.50 -0.07
N ILE A 156 14.60 0.55 -1.41
CA ILE A 156 14.90 -0.60 -2.28
C ILE A 156 16.36 -1.06 -2.13
N GLN A 157 17.32 -0.14 -1.99
CA GLN A 157 18.72 -0.49 -1.75
C GLN A 157 18.94 -1.18 -0.41
N ARG A 158 18.31 -0.70 0.67
CA ARG A 158 18.35 -1.37 1.99
C ARG A 158 17.73 -2.76 1.93
N MET A 159 16.67 -2.93 1.15
CA MET A 159 16.04 -4.24 0.93
C MET A 159 16.90 -5.21 0.09
N LYS A 160 18.07 -4.80 -0.43
CA LYS A 160 19.06 -5.73 -1.03
C LYS A 160 20.10 -6.22 -0.03
N ASP A 161 20.12 -5.68 1.19
CA ASP A 161 21.02 -6.08 2.26
C ASP A 161 20.32 -7.12 3.13
N ASP A 162 20.81 -8.37 3.09
CA ASP A 162 20.26 -9.49 3.84
C ASP A 162 20.21 -9.19 5.35
N SER A 163 21.22 -8.50 5.89
CA SER A 163 21.28 -8.18 7.32
C SER A 163 20.17 -7.21 7.73
N TYR A 164 19.88 -6.22 6.87
CA TYR A 164 18.79 -5.27 7.10
C TYR A 164 17.43 -5.97 7.05
N ILE A 165 17.24 -6.89 6.10
CA ILE A 165 16.00 -7.65 5.95
C ILE A 165 15.77 -8.53 7.18
N GLU A 166 16.80 -9.24 7.65
CA GLU A 166 16.73 -10.08 8.86
C GLU A 166 16.37 -9.26 10.11
N GLU A 167 16.99 -8.10 10.29
CA GLU A 167 16.70 -7.20 11.41
C GLU A 167 15.26 -6.67 11.36
N LEU A 168 14.81 -6.23 10.17
CA LEU A 168 13.45 -5.72 9.96
C LEU A 168 12.40 -6.81 10.20
N PHE A 169 12.66 -8.02 9.69
CA PHE A 169 11.79 -9.17 9.90
C PHE A 169 11.70 -9.52 11.39
N GLY A 170 12.83 -9.58 12.10
CA GLY A 170 12.86 -9.87 13.53
C GLY A 170 12.04 -8.86 14.36
N LYS A 171 12.15 -7.56 14.04
CA LYS A 171 11.36 -6.51 14.69
C LYS A 171 9.86 -6.70 14.47
N HIS A 172 9.43 -6.82 13.21
CA HIS A 172 8.01 -6.99 12.89
C HIS A 172 7.43 -8.28 13.46
N LEU A 173 8.21 -9.36 13.45
CA LEU A 173 7.81 -10.61 14.06
C LEU A 173 7.62 -10.48 15.58
N ALA A 174 8.51 -9.75 16.27
CA ALA A 174 8.36 -9.49 17.70
C ALA A 174 7.09 -8.67 18.00
N ASP A 175 6.81 -7.65 17.19
CA ASP A 175 5.60 -6.83 17.31
C ASP A 175 4.32 -7.69 17.13
N ILE A 176 4.27 -8.48 16.06
CA ILE A 176 3.15 -9.39 15.77
C ILE A 176 2.99 -10.44 16.88
N THR A 177 4.10 -10.97 17.39
CA THR A 177 4.10 -11.94 18.49
C THR A 177 3.47 -11.31 19.74
N SER A 178 3.90 -10.09 20.12
CA SER A 178 3.34 -9.33 21.24
C SER A 178 1.84 -9.05 21.08
N ASP A 179 1.40 -8.73 19.87
CA ASP A 179 -0.03 -8.52 19.58
C ASP A 179 -0.85 -9.80 19.72
N ILE A 180 -0.31 -10.95 19.27
CA ILE A 180 -0.95 -12.26 19.39
C ILE A 180 -1.01 -12.71 20.86
N GLU A 181 0.08 -12.51 21.62
CA GLU A 181 0.13 -12.78 23.07
C GLU A 181 -1.03 -12.07 23.78
N LYS A 182 -1.15 -10.74 23.58
CA LYS A 182 -2.19 -9.92 24.20
C LYS A 182 -3.59 -10.31 23.76
N LYS A 183 -3.78 -10.57 22.46
CA LYS A 183 -5.10 -10.83 21.88
C LYS A 183 -5.66 -12.19 22.27
N TYR A 184 -4.81 -13.20 22.41
CA TYR A 184 -5.23 -14.59 22.65
C TYR A 184 -4.81 -15.11 24.03
N ASN A 185 -4.16 -14.28 24.85
CA ASN A 185 -3.62 -14.63 26.16
C ASN A 185 -2.75 -15.91 26.10
N LEU A 186 -1.86 -15.94 25.11
CA LEU A 186 -0.95 -17.06 24.84
C LEU A 186 0.43 -16.79 25.45
N SER A 187 1.19 -17.86 25.69
CA SER A 187 2.61 -17.71 26.01
C SER A 187 3.39 -17.12 24.81
N PRO A 188 4.52 -16.44 25.04
CA PRO A 188 5.34 -15.90 23.96
C PRO A 188 5.74 -16.94 22.91
N ALA A 189 6.07 -18.15 23.35
CA ALA A 189 6.44 -19.24 22.45
C ALA A 189 5.28 -19.68 21.54
N GLU A 190 4.07 -19.78 22.07
CA GLU A 190 2.88 -20.15 21.31
C GLU A 190 2.43 -19.05 20.35
N ALA A 191 2.49 -17.80 20.78
CA ALA A 191 2.20 -16.65 19.96
C ALA A 191 3.20 -16.52 18.79
N MET A 192 4.48 -16.74 19.04
CA MET A 192 5.54 -16.73 18.03
C MET A 192 5.34 -17.85 17.01
N LYS A 193 5.05 -19.07 17.46
CA LYS A 193 4.73 -20.21 16.57
C LYS A 193 3.53 -19.91 15.68
N ARG A 194 2.52 -19.22 16.23
CA ARG A 194 1.32 -18.81 15.50
C ARG A 194 1.63 -17.69 14.50
N ALA A 195 2.42 -16.69 14.87
CA ALA A 195 2.88 -15.62 13.98
C ALA A 195 3.60 -16.19 12.75
N TYR A 196 4.56 -17.09 12.98
CA TYR A 196 5.27 -17.79 11.90
C TYR A 196 4.32 -18.60 11.01
N SER A 197 3.39 -19.36 11.60
CA SER A 197 2.44 -20.16 10.84
C SER A 197 1.55 -19.30 9.93
N GLU A 198 1.09 -18.13 10.40
CA GLU A 198 0.27 -17.21 9.61
C GLU A 198 1.09 -16.52 8.52
N MET A 199 2.30 -16.05 8.83
CA MET A 199 3.21 -15.49 7.82
C MET A 199 3.51 -16.51 6.71
N LYS A 200 3.79 -17.76 7.09
CA LYS A 200 4.07 -18.85 6.16
C LYS A 200 2.90 -19.16 5.24
N ARG A 201 1.66 -19.11 5.77
CA ARG A 201 0.43 -19.22 4.96
C ARG A 201 0.31 -18.07 3.96
N TYR A 202 0.54 -16.84 4.40
CA TYR A 202 0.43 -15.64 3.56
C TYR A 202 1.44 -15.64 2.40
N VAL A 203 2.68 -16.05 2.67
CA VAL A 203 3.75 -16.13 1.65
C VAL A 203 3.61 -17.38 0.76
N GLY A 204 2.63 -18.25 1.01
CA GLY A 204 2.42 -19.46 0.22
C GLY A 204 3.56 -20.48 0.34
N PHE A 205 4.36 -20.39 1.40
CA PHE A 205 5.55 -21.21 1.58
C PHE A 205 5.14 -22.61 2.02
N LYS A 206 5.07 -23.55 1.06
CA LYS A 206 4.97 -24.98 1.37
C LYS A 206 6.35 -25.45 1.78
N GLU A 207 6.52 -25.82 3.05
CA GLU A 207 7.60 -26.74 3.40
C GLU A 207 7.39 -27.99 2.54
N LYS A 208 8.40 -28.36 1.75
CA LYS A 208 8.56 -29.78 1.45
C LYS A 208 8.78 -30.43 2.80
N SER A 209 7.72 -31.02 3.33
CA SER A 209 7.78 -31.93 4.47
C SER A 209 8.77 -33.04 4.11
N ASN A 210 10.00 -32.91 4.58
CA ASN A 210 10.90 -34.04 4.77
C ASN A 210 10.65 -34.53 6.19
N GLU A 211 9.74 -35.50 6.30
CA GLU A 211 9.76 -36.64 7.22
C GLU A 211 8.63 -37.60 6.83
#